data_AF-A0A815B485-F1
#
_entry.id   AF-A0A815B485-F1
#
_cell.length_a   1.000
_cell.length_b   1.000
_cell.length_c   1.000
_cell.angle_alpha   90.00
_cell.angle_beta   90.00
_cell.angle_gamma   90.00
#
_symmetry.space_group_name_H-M   'P 1'
#
loop_
_entity.id
_entity.type
_entity.pdbx_description
1 polymer ?
#
loop_
_entity_poly.entity_id
_entity_poly.type
_entity_poly.pdbx_seq_one_letter_code
_entity_poly.pdbx_strand_id
1 'polypeptide(L)'
;MKENLDFGNFYQTNNQFELNTSITYPHGQETLNQMLFHPNKLELATTGNDGFVKVWTFVQENPITKRVSHWRCLSGHTHRSYSSSALCYYKLSTSENINLCCSFEHLVAVWIDTINDLNEEFRYEYSRCFAHSDRKNPVEHVIYNCDKILVCHKTLVNLWNCLNGQFIKSFSWHVHAFAKDPRSSFIALFDKSFFHFYSFSDGKCHSRKGSLFRRVTAAAYIPNDKPSSFVPLQHSRLIFYIPQETNGISGSTASSSENKGFVRNRSIGGNIIYVATHHPVTTVSQSSTASTHDIQSISSSSSSKEYEQIPLVSIETATAPLMKIVPNLEQMVTTAKLNCYAPDDGLSSDESASIMLYTMEWSTKEQSFCYFLNRALNSNDEKQLRPWFHYLKLVSHALAKLKTQHRTIYRVITEDVSRQYQEGNKFVWPEFISGTTYVKAFGDEKNSSQDSKRTLFTIECETGKDISRHTFSDEHDDILLIPGRQFEVVSCLDPGDGLRLIQIKEITLT
;
A
#
# COMPACT_ATOMS: atom_id res chain seq x y z
N MET A 1 13.87 -6.66 -1.76
CA MET A 1 13.20 -7.82 -1.12
C MET A 1 11.70 -7.52 -1.19
N LYS A 2 10.81 -8.48 -1.43
CA LYS A 2 9.37 -8.20 -1.44
C LYS A 2 8.90 -8.04 0.01
N GLU A 3 8.49 -6.84 0.40
CA GLU A 3 7.88 -6.58 1.71
C GLU A 3 6.35 -6.48 1.55
N ASN A 4 5.63 -7.20 2.40
CA ASN A 4 4.18 -7.19 2.47
C ASN A 4 3.73 -6.70 3.85
N LEU A 5 2.62 -5.97 3.89
CA LEU A 5 1.87 -5.65 5.09
C LEU A 5 0.54 -6.40 5.04
N ASP A 6 0.46 -7.50 5.79
CA ASP A 6 -0.68 -8.43 5.78
C ASP A 6 -1.59 -8.19 6.99
N PHE A 7 -2.85 -7.87 6.73
CA PHE A 7 -3.92 -7.70 7.71
C PHE A 7 -4.77 -8.97 7.79
N GLY A 8 -4.78 -9.63 8.94
CA GLY A 8 -5.58 -10.83 9.20
C GLY A 8 -6.71 -10.60 10.19
N ASN A 9 -7.90 -11.11 9.90
CA ASN A 9 -9.01 -11.23 10.85
C ASN A 9 -8.77 -12.45 11.74
N PHE A 10 -8.88 -12.29 13.07
CA PHE A 10 -8.75 -13.38 14.02
C PHE A 10 -10.11 -13.88 14.50
N TYR A 11 -10.42 -15.14 14.23
CA TYR A 11 -11.65 -15.79 14.65
C TYR A 11 -11.41 -16.58 15.94
N GLN A 12 -11.93 -16.07 17.06
CA GLN A 12 -11.74 -16.69 18.38
C GLN A 12 -12.41 -18.08 18.50
N THR A 13 -13.45 -18.35 17.71
CA THR A 13 -14.23 -19.60 17.74
C THR A 13 -13.44 -20.84 17.28
N ASN A 14 -12.53 -20.66 16.32
CA ASN A 14 -11.66 -21.71 15.77
C ASN A 14 -10.16 -21.43 16.02
N ASN A 15 -9.81 -20.28 16.61
CA ASN A 15 -8.45 -19.82 16.85
C ASN A 15 -7.61 -19.73 15.55
N GLN A 16 -8.24 -19.26 14.46
CA GLN A 16 -7.61 -19.11 13.14
C GLN A 16 -7.51 -17.63 12.73
N PHE A 17 -6.48 -17.33 11.94
CA PHE A 17 -6.39 -16.08 11.18
C PHE A 17 -6.84 -16.33 9.74
N GLU A 18 -7.66 -15.43 9.21
CA GLU A 18 -8.00 -15.34 7.79
C GLU A 18 -7.40 -14.05 7.22
N LEU A 19 -6.72 -14.12 6.08
CA LEU A 19 -6.16 -12.94 5.43
C LEU A 19 -7.29 -12.06 4.88
N ASN A 20 -7.36 -10.81 5.35
CA ASN A 20 -8.35 -9.84 4.91
C ASN A 20 -7.80 -8.88 3.86
N THR A 21 -6.55 -8.43 4.00
CA THR A 21 -5.90 -7.54 3.03
C THR A 21 -4.40 -7.78 3.04
N SER A 22 -3.76 -7.81 1.87
CA SER A 22 -2.29 -7.86 1.73
C SER A 22 -1.83 -6.67 0.91
N ILE A 23 -1.02 -5.81 1.51
CA ILE A 23 -0.48 -4.61 0.86
C ILE A 23 0.99 -4.87 0.54
N THR A 24 1.28 -5.15 -0.73
CA THR A 24 2.65 -5.29 -1.24
C THR A 24 3.30 -3.90 -1.32
N TYR A 25 4.56 -3.76 -0.89
CA TYR A 25 5.33 -2.51 -0.91
C TYR A 25 4.65 -1.33 -0.18
N PRO A 26 4.28 -1.48 1.12
CA PRO A 26 3.58 -0.44 1.88
C PRO A 26 4.36 0.89 1.95
N HIS A 27 5.69 0.82 1.95
CA HIS A 27 6.61 1.97 1.84
C HIS A 27 7.42 1.95 0.54
N GLY A 28 6.81 1.48 -0.56
CA GLY A 28 7.54 1.27 -1.82
C GLY A 28 8.58 0.14 -1.69
N GLN A 29 9.72 0.27 -2.37
CA GLN A 29 10.82 -0.68 -2.25
C GLN A 29 11.72 -0.45 -1.02
N GLU A 30 11.40 0.56 -0.21
CA GLU A 30 12.10 0.90 1.02
C GLU A 30 11.61 0.07 2.21
N THR A 31 12.48 -0.14 3.18
CA THR A 31 12.19 -1.02 4.33
C THR A 31 11.15 -0.41 5.27
N LEU A 32 10.17 -1.21 5.70
CA LEU A 32 9.26 -0.87 6.80
C LEU A 32 10.02 -0.96 8.14
N ASN A 33 10.04 0.13 8.89
CA ASN A 33 10.83 0.29 10.11
C ASN A 33 10.03 -0.02 11.39
N GLN A 34 8.78 0.45 11.49
CA GLN A 34 7.88 0.13 12.59
C GLN A 34 6.42 0.13 12.12
N MET A 35 5.57 -0.62 12.82
CA MET A 35 4.11 -0.58 12.70
C MET A 35 3.47 -0.49 14.10
N LEU A 36 2.33 0.22 14.23
CA LEU A 36 1.63 0.42 15.49
C LEU A 36 0.14 0.66 15.26
N PHE A 37 -0.73 -0.16 15.86
CA PHE A 37 -2.18 0.06 15.81
C PHE A 37 -2.60 1.26 16.68
N HIS A 38 -3.57 2.03 16.19
CA HIS A 38 -4.25 3.05 16.97
C HIS A 38 -5.05 2.37 18.11
N PRO A 39 -4.98 2.85 19.36
CA PRO A 39 -5.54 2.13 20.51
C PRO A 39 -7.09 2.03 20.53
N ASN A 40 -7.78 2.97 19.87
CA ASN A 40 -9.26 3.09 19.93
C ASN A 40 -9.96 3.02 18.56
N LYS A 41 -9.22 2.82 17.46
CA LYS A 41 -9.74 2.86 16.09
C LYS A 41 -9.15 1.71 15.29
N LEU A 42 -9.83 1.26 14.24
CA LEU A 42 -9.30 0.28 13.30
C LEU A 42 -8.34 0.97 12.32
N GLU A 43 -7.26 1.52 12.88
CA GLU A 43 -6.19 2.22 12.17
C GLU A 43 -4.83 1.63 12.54
N LEU A 44 -3.91 1.62 11.58
CA LEU A 44 -2.50 1.24 11.76
C LEU A 44 -1.62 2.39 11.27
N ALA A 45 -0.62 2.82 12.06
CA ALA A 45 0.47 3.65 11.56
C ALA A 45 1.67 2.78 11.18
N THR A 46 2.35 3.08 10.07
CA THR A 46 3.61 2.46 9.65
C THR A 46 4.65 3.50 9.24
N THR A 47 5.93 3.18 9.44
CA THR A 47 7.09 4.00 9.03
C THR A 47 7.99 3.24 8.07
N GLY A 48 8.70 3.96 7.22
CA GLY A 48 9.68 3.38 6.31
C GLY A 48 10.75 4.38 5.86
N ASN A 49 11.77 3.84 5.17
CA ASN A 49 12.85 4.67 4.63
C ASN A 49 12.42 5.58 3.46
N ASP A 50 11.20 5.39 2.92
CA ASP A 50 10.56 6.30 1.94
C ASP A 50 10.33 7.72 2.49
N GLY A 51 10.51 7.92 3.80
CA GLY A 51 10.39 9.22 4.45
C GLY A 51 8.95 9.60 4.79
N PHE A 52 8.03 8.63 4.78
CA PHE A 52 6.64 8.82 5.18
C PHE A 52 6.30 8.02 6.43
N VAL A 53 5.45 8.58 7.29
CA VAL A 53 4.54 7.79 8.12
C VAL A 53 3.22 7.65 7.37
N LYS A 54 2.70 6.43 7.25
CA LYS A 54 1.42 6.15 6.60
C LYS A 54 0.43 5.65 7.63
N VAL A 55 -0.80 6.17 7.57
CA VAL A 55 -1.93 5.67 8.36
C VAL A 55 -2.81 4.85 7.43
N TRP A 56 -3.12 3.63 7.84
CA TRP A 56 -4.03 2.71 7.17
C TRP A 56 -5.31 2.61 8.00
N THR A 57 -6.47 2.49 7.37
CA THR A 57 -7.77 2.35 8.03
C THR A 57 -8.53 1.14 7.49
N PHE A 58 -9.31 0.49 8.34
CA PHE A 58 -10.29 -0.51 7.94
C PHE A 58 -11.58 0.16 7.45
N VAL A 59 -12.14 -0.35 6.36
CA VAL A 59 -13.43 0.08 5.79
C VAL A 59 -14.41 -1.08 5.90
N GLN A 60 -15.56 -0.85 6.56
CA GLN A 60 -16.61 -1.85 6.75
C GLN A 60 -17.80 -1.61 5.80
N GLU A 61 -18.51 -2.68 5.45
CA GLU A 61 -19.52 -2.71 4.39
C GLU A 61 -20.68 -1.71 4.52
N ASN A 62 -21.11 -1.20 3.35
CA ASN A 62 -22.45 -0.68 3.14
C ASN A 62 -23.38 -1.86 2.75
N PRO A 63 -24.50 -2.12 3.46
CA PRO A 63 -25.40 -3.26 3.21
C PRO A 63 -25.99 -3.34 1.79
N ILE A 64 -25.97 -2.24 1.03
CA ILE A 64 -26.59 -2.13 -0.29
C ILE A 64 -25.62 -2.55 -1.40
N THR A 65 -24.31 -2.37 -1.21
CA THR A 65 -23.30 -2.49 -2.30
C THR A 65 -22.50 -3.79 -2.31
N LYS A 66 -22.54 -4.60 -1.23
CA LYS A 66 -21.84 -5.90 -1.11
C LYS A 66 -20.32 -5.86 -1.38
N ARG A 67 -19.64 -4.75 -1.06
CA ARG A 67 -18.18 -4.60 -1.21
C ARG A 67 -17.45 -5.12 0.04
N VAL A 68 -16.74 -6.25 -0.09
CA VAL A 68 -15.96 -6.88 0.99
C VAL A 68 -15.12 -5.86 1.80
N SER A 69 -15.17 -5.99 3.13
CA SER A 69 -14.42 -5.14 4.05
C SER A 69 -12.91 -5.36 3.94
N HIS A 70 -12.14 -4.27 3.98
CA HIS A 70 -10.70 -4.28 3.68
C HIS A 70 -9.96 -3.13 4.37
N TRP A 71 -8.63 -3.21 4.40
CA TRP A 71 -7.75 -2.12 4.82
C TRP A 71 -7.27 -1.30 3.62
N ARG A 72 -7.18 0.02 3.77
CA ARG A 72 -6.59 0.93 2.76
C ARG A 72 -5.69 1.97 3.41
N CYS A 73 -4.83 2.62 2.61
CA CYS A 73 -4.15 3.82 3.07
C CYS A 73 -5.19 4.93 3.27
N LEU A 74 -5.16 5.57 4.44
CA LEU A 74 -5.97 6.74 4.77
C LEU A 74 -5.20 8.02 4.49
N SER A 75 -3.95 8.11 4.96
CA SER A 75 -3.11 9.30 4.80
C SER A 75 -1.62 8.97 4.83
N GLY A 76 -0.80 9.87 4.29
CA GLY A 76 0.66 9.81 4.37
C GLY A 76 1.23 11.16 4.77
N HIS A 77 2.16 11.18 5.73
CA HIS A 77 2.78 12.41 6.23
C HIS A 77 4.30 12.28 6.22
N THR A 78 5.00 13.37 5.89
CA THR A 78 6.46 13.44 5.92
C THR A 78 6.91 14.66 6.73
N HIS A 79 8.13 14.63 7.26
CA HIS A 79 8.76 15.80 7.86
C HIS A 79 10.18 15.98 7.30
N ARG A 80 10.39 17.07 6.55
CA ARG A 80 11.69 17.47 5.97
C ARG A 80 12.36 16.43 5.06
N SER A 81 11.58 15.51 4.49
CA SER A 81 12.07 14.42 3.61
C SER A 81 13.14 13.53 4.26
N TYR A 82 13.14 13.44 5.58
CA TYR A 82 13.99 12.51 6.34
C TYR A 82 13.33 11.12 6.44
N SER A 83 14.12 10.06 6.51
CA SER A 83 13.61 8.70 6.74
C SER A 83 12.88 8.60 8.09
N SER A 84 11.71 7.95 8.09
CA SER A 84 10.87 7.80 9.28
C SER A 84 11.21 6.50 10.01
N SER A 85 11.31 6.53 11.35
CA SER A 85 11.79 5.35 12.12
C SER A 85 10.80 4.88 13.18
N ALA A 86 10.68 5.60 14.30
CA ALA A 86 9.96 5.16 15.48
C ALA A 86 8.57 5.81 15.62
N LEU A 87 7.58 5.02 16.03
CA LEU A 87 6.18 5.40 16.18
C LEU A 87 5.68 5.33 17.62
N CYS A 88 4.78 6.26 17.96
CA CYS A 88 3.98 6.18 19.17
C CYS A 88 2.63 6.92 19.02
N TYR A 89 1.55 6.37 19.57
CA TYR A 89 0.30 7.11 19.78
C TYR A 89 0.23 7.60 21.22
N TYR A 90 -0.25 8.84 21.43
CA TYR A 90 -0.36 9.42 22.76
C TYR A 90 -1.59 10.30 22.99
N LYS A 91 -2.18 10.21 24.18
CA LYS A 91 -3.34 11.01 24.61
C LYS A 91 -2.88 12.00 25.69
N LEU A 92 -3.16 13.29 25.54
CA LEU A 92 -2.88 14.26 26.62
C LEU A 92 -3.89 14.07 27.77
N SER A 93 -3.51 14.32 29.02
CA SER A 93 -4.46 14.28 30.14
C SER A 93 -5.58 15.31 30.03
N THR A 94 -5.37 16.36 29.24
CA THR A 94 -6.30 17.47 28.99
C THR A 94 -7.11 17.34 27.69
N SER A 95 -6.99 16.24 26.95
CA SER A 95 -7.66 16.09 25.64
C SER A 95 -8.12 14.65 25.42
N GLU A 96 -9.28 14.49 24.78
CA GLU A 96 -9.75 13.18 24.32
C GLU A 96 -9.05 12.69 23.05
N ASN A 97 -8.36 13.58 22.32
CA ASN A 97 -7.68 13.24 21.08
C ASN A 97 -6.42 12.41 21.34
N ILE A 98 -6.18 11.46 20.44
CA ILE A 98 -4.99 10.61 20.44
C ILE A 98 -4.12 11.06 19.27
N ASN A 99 -2.94 11.57 19.58
CA ASN A 99 -2.03 12.18 18.64
C ASN A 99 -1.01 11.15 18.15
N LEU A 100 -0.60 11.29 16.89
CA LEU A 100 0.41 10.46 16.25
C LEU A 100 1.79 11.12 16.39
N CYS A 101 2.73 10.43 17.03
CA CYS A 101 4.15 10.77 17.03
C CYS A 101 4.91 9.87 16.04
N CYS A 102 5.76 10.47 15.23
CA CYS A 102 6.72 9.75 14.40
C CYS A 102 8.09 10.45 14.42
N SER A 103 9.18 9.68 14.52
CA SER A 103 10.53 10.23 14.40
C SER A 103 11.04 10.27 12.96
N PHE A 104 11.84 11.29 12.66
CA PHE A 104 12.39 11.63 11.36
C PHE A 104 13.87 12.00 11.55
N GLU A 105 14.79 11.08 11.20
CA GLU A 105 16.16 11.07 11.71
C GLU A 105 16.24 11.32 13.25
N HIS A 106 16.59 12.54 13.63
CA HIS A 106 16.90 13.02 14.98
C HIS A 106 15.76 13.86 15.61
N LEU A 107 14.68 14.06 14.85
CA LEU A 107 13.48 14.83 15.19
C LEU A 107 12.32 13.89 15.57
N VAL A 108 11.32 14.38 16.30
CA VAL A 108 10.04 13.70 16.52
C VAL A 108 8.90 14.66 16.20
N ALA A 109 8.21 14.45 15.08
CA ALA A 109 7.07 15.25 14.66
C ALA A 109 5.75 14.68 15.23
N VAL A 110 4.79 15.58 15.46
CA VAL A 110 3.49 15.31 16.08
C VAL A 110 2.38 15.75 15.14
N TRP A 111 1.40 14.86 14.94
CA TRP A 111 0.14 15.15 14.27
C TRP A 111 -1.04 14.97 15.23
N ILE A 112 -2.00 15.90 15.16
CA ILE A 112 -3.26 15.87 15.93
C ILE A 112 -4.37 15.35 15.02
N ASP A 113 -5.18 14.44 15.55
CA ASP A 113 -6.38 13.91 14.89
C ASP A 113 -7.50 14.95 14.90
N THR A 114 -7.85 15.51 13.74
CA THR A 114 -8.90 16.51 13.53
C THR A 114 -10.24 15.83 13.23
N ILE A 115 -10.77 15.13 14.24
CA ILE A 115 -11.98 14.27 14.18
C ILE A 115 -13.21 14.90 13.49
N ASN A 116 -13.29 16.23 13.41
CA ASN A 116 -14.46 16.96 12.91
C ASN A 116 -14.41 17.32 11.41
N ASP A 117 -13.31 17.07 10.69
CA ASP A 117 -13.25 17.33 9.26
C ASP A 117 -13.90 16.19 8.46
N LEU A 118 -14.88 16.56 7.61
CA LEU A 118 -15.55 15.64 6.68
C LEU A 118 -14.65 15.19 5.53
N ASN A 119 -13.46 15.78 5.39
CA ASN A 119 -12.50 15.46 4.34
C ASN A 119 -11.38 14.57 4.88
N GLU A 120 -11.46 13.27 4.61
CA GLU A 120 -10.56 12.25 5.17
C GLU A 120 -9.07 12.50 4.88
N GLU A 121 -8.75 13.19 3.76
CA GLU A 121 -7.38 13.52 3.37
C GLU A 121 -6.62 14.38 4.40
N PHE A 122 -7.33 15.20 5.19
CA PHE A 122 -6.73 16.19 6.10
C PHE A 122 -6.85 15.82 7.59
N ARG A 123 -7.23 14.58 7.91
CA ARG A 123 -7.55 14.11 9.27
C ARG A 123 -6.44 14.24 10.32
N TYR A 124 -5.19 14.34 9.90
CA TYR A 124 -4.03 14.43 10.80
C TYR A 124 -3.25 15.72 10.50
N GLU A 125 -3.46 16.75 11.31
CA GLU A 125 -2.82 18.06 11.17
C GLU A 125 -1.47 18.11 11.93
N TYR A 126 -0.42 18.64 11.30
CA TYR A 126 0.88 18.83 11.96
C TYR A 126 0.77 19.87 13.10
N SER A 127 1.21 19.50 14.30
CA SER A 127 1.16 20.39 15.47
C SER A 127 2.53 20.95 15.88
N ARG A 128 3.53 20.07 16.05
CA ARG A 128 4.82 20.43 16.65
C ARG A 128 5.89 19.39 16.35
N CYS A 129 7.12 19.73 16.69
CA CYS A 129 8.26 18.84 16.62
C CYS A 129 9.06 18.91 17.95
N PHE A 130 9.43 17.76 18.48
CA PHE A 130 10.34 17.61 19.62
C PHE A 130 11.73 17.15 19.14
N ALA A 131 12.70 17.26 20.05
CA ALA A 131 14.07 16.79 19.96
C ALA A 131 14.97 17.45 18.89
N HIS A 132 16.20 17.75 19.30
CA HIS A 132 17.41 17.69 18.48
C HIS A 132 18.60 17.79 19.45
N SER A 133 19.48 16.78 19.50
CA SER A 133 20.73 16.85 20.30
C SER A 133 21.99 16.70 19.44
N ASP A 134 21.94 15.85 18.41
CA ASP A 134 22.92 15.78 17.33
C ASP A 134 22.23 15.19 16.09
N ARG A 135 22.45 15.76 14.91
CA ARG A 135 21.88 15.27 13.65
C ARG A 135 22.44 13.89 13.27
N LYS A 136 23.64 13.57 13.75
CA LYS A 136 24.30 12.27 13.57
C LYS A 136 23.74 11.18 14.50
N ASN A 137 22.78 11.50 15.37
CA ASN A 137 22.26 10.61 16.40
C ASN A 137 20.74 10.43 16.26
N PRO A 138 20.29 9.54 15.35
CA PRO A 138 18.87 9.33 15.09
C PRO A 138 18.13 8.79 16.32
N VAL A 139 16.82 9.00 16.34
CA VAL A 139 15.89 8.45 17.30
C VAL A 139 15.65 6.98 16.96
N GLU A 140 15.86 6.12 17.95
CA GLU A 140 15.64 4.67 17.87
C GLU A 140 14.26 4.29 18.44
N HIS A 141 13.82 4.95 19.51
CA HIS A 141 12.51 4.70 20.14
C HIS A 141 11.83 5.99 20.61
N VAL A 142 10.50 6.01 20.53
CA VAL A 142 9.64 7.07 21.09
C VAL A 142 8.64 6.40 22.03
N ILE A 143 8.67 6.74 23.32
CA ILE A 143 7.91 6.02 24.36
C ILE A 143 7.14 6.98 25.26
N TYR A 144 5.83 6.81 25.34
CA TYR A 144 4.93 7.77 25.97
C TYR A 144 4.22 7.24 27.24
N ASN A 145 3.98 8.12 28.22
CA ASN A 145 3.09 7.89 29.37
C ASN A 145 2.46 9.22 29.89
N CYS A 146 1.12 9.27 29.97
CA CYS A 146 0.27 10.39 30.41
C CYS A 146 0.47 11.74 29.70
N ASP A 147 1.43 12.55 30.12
CA ASP A 147 1.77 13.84 29.49
C ASP A 147 3.27 13.93 29.17
N LYS A 148 3.97 12.80 29.20
CA LYS A 148 5.42 12.74 29.09
C LYS A 148 5.84 11.75 28.02
N ILE A 149 6.90 12.12 27.29
CA ILE A 149 7.45 11.30 26.21
C ILE A 149 8.97 11.20 26.38
N LEU A 150 9.47 9.97 26.28
CA LEU A 150 10.89 9.65 26.18
C LEU A 150 11.24 9.55 24.69
N VAL A 151 12.19 10.36 24.26
CA VAL A 151 12.82 10.27 22.93
C VAL A 151 14.19 9.62 23.14
N CYS A 152 14.34 8.37 22.69
CA CYS A 152 15.54 7.57 22.88
C CYS A 152 16.42 7.64 21.62
N HIS A 153 17.65 8.12 21.78
CA HIS A 153 18.71 8.10 20.78
C HIS A 153 19.79 7.07 21.18
N LYS A 154 20.80 6.84 20.33
CA LYS A 154 21.88 5.85 20.58
C LYS A 154 22.71 6.07 21.84
N THR A 155 22.75 7.30 22.35
CA THR A 155 23.65 7.68 23.46
C THR A 155 22.94 8.36 24.63
N LEU A 156 21.68 8.76 24.44
CA LEU A 156 20.92 9.54 25.41
C LEU A 156 19.42 9.38 25.21
N VAL A 157 18.67 9.52 26.30
CA VAL A 157 17.22 9.56 26.32
C VAL A 157 16.76 10.91 26.85
N ASN A 158 15.92 11.62 26.09
CA ASN A 158 15.36 12.91 26.48
C ASN A 158 13.91 12.75 26.94
N LEU A 159 13.59 13.24 28.13
CA LEU A 159 12.23 13.32 28.66
C LEU A 159 11.65 14.70 28.37
N TRP A 160 10.48 14.73 27.73
CA TRP A 160 9.73 15.94 27.38
C TRP A 160 8.34 15.94 28.01
N ASN A 161 7.80 17.13 28.29
CA ASN A 161 6.40 17.37 28.60
C ASN A 161 5.63 17.64 27.30
N CYS A 162 4.61 16.84 27.02
CA CYS A 162 3.85 16.88 25.77
C CYS A 162 2.86 18.05 25.74
N LEU A 163 2.31 18.46 26.90
CA LEU A 163 1.33 19.55 27.01
C LEU A 163 1.92 20.86 26.48
N ASN A 164 3.05 21.28 27.05
CA ASN A 164 3.71 22.55 26.76
C ASN A 164 4.96 22.44 25.88
N GLY A 165 5.35 21.22 25.48
CA GLY A 165 6.52 20.96 24.64
C GLY A 165 7.88 21.19 25.31
N GLN A 166 7.92 21.34 26.64
CA GLN A 166 9.17 21.63 27.35
C GLN A 166 10.03 20.37 27.55
N PHE A 167 11.33 20.52 27.34
CA PHE A 167 12.34 19.56 27.78
C PHE A 167 12.37 19.50 29.32
N ILE A 168 12.41 18.29 29.89
CA ILE A 168 12.49 18.07 31.34
C ILE A 168 13.90 17.68 31.77
N LYS A 169 14.49 16.64 31.14
CA LYS A 169 15.81 16.11 31.48
C LYS A 169 16.33 15.11 30.45
N SER A 170 17.64 14.90 30.42
CA SER A 170 18.29 13.80 29.70
C SER A 170 18.79 12.70 30.64
N PHE A 171 18.97 11.50 30.09
CA PHE A 171 19.64 10.37 30.73
C PHE A 171 20.67 9.79 29.76
N SER A 172 21.88 9.46 30.22
CA SER A 172 22.95 8.88 29.38
C SER A 172 22.79 7.37 29.20
N TRP A 173 21.64 6.96 28.64
CA TRP A 173 21.28 5.55 28.40
C TRP A 173 21.21 5.24 26.90
N HIS A 174 21.60 4.03 26.51
CA HIS A 174 21.30 3.45 25.19
C HIS A 174 20.24 2.37 25.38
N VAL A 175 18.96 2.73 25.19
CA VAL A 175 17.84 1.80 25.41
C VAL A 175 17.72 0.87 24.21
N HIS A 176 18.11 -0.39 24.37
CA HIS A 176 18.04 -1.41 23.31
C HIS A 176 16.81 -2.32 23.41
N ALA A 177 16.12 -2.32 24.55
CA ALA A 177 14.85 -2.99 24.77
C ALA A 177 14.08 -2.31 25.91
N PHE A 178 12.74 -2.39 25.89
CA PHE A 178 11.91 -1.82 26.95
C PHE A 178 10.54 -2.52 27.05
N ALA A 179 9.83 -2.26 28.16
CA ALA A 179 8.41 -2.56 28.33
C ALA A 179 7.74 -1.46 29.14
N LYS A 180 6.61 -0.93 28.67
CA LYS A 180 5.72 -0.04 29.45
C LYS A 180 4.67 -0.88 30.16
N ASP A 181 4.38 -0.60 31.42
CA ASP A 181 3.21 -1.18 32.08
C ASP A 181 1.94 -0.44 31.61
N PRO A 182 0.97 -1.12 30.98
CA PRO A 182 -0.25 -0.47 30.49
C PRO A 182 -1.15 0.06 31.63
N ARG A 183 -0.93 -0.36 32.87
CA ARG A 183 -1.79 -0.03 34.03
C ARG A 183 -1.17 0.97 35.01
N SER A 184 0.03 1.51 34.73
CA SER A 184 0.73 2.39 35.67
C SER A 184 1.65 3.42 34.98
N SER A 185 2.23 4.29 35.81
CA SER A 185 3.29 5.22 35.39
C SER A 185 4.67 4.56 35.23
N PHE A 186 4.80 3.23 35.32
CA PHE A 186 6.11 2.57 35.31
C PHE A 186 6.53 2.08 33.92
N ILE A 187 7.85 2.09 33.71
CA ILE A 187 8.51 1.54 32.52
C ILE A 187 9.78 0.79 32.93
N ALA A 188 10.00 -0.36 32.30
CA ALA A 188 11.25 -1.10 32.32
C ALA A 188 12.06 -0.76 31.06
N LEU A 189 13.31 -0.38 31.23
CA LEU A 189 14.26 -0.07 30.15
C LEU A 189 15.51 -0.93 30.35
N PHE A 190 16.12 -1.41 29.27
CA PHE A 190 17.38 -2.14 29.29
C PHE A 190 18.43 -1.34 28.51
N ASP A 191 19.57 -1.05 29.14
CA ASP A 191 20.71 -0.33 28.55
C ASP A 191 22.00 -1.09 28.87
N LYS A 192 22.64 -1.66 27.84
CA LYS A 192 23.88 -2.43 27.98
C LYS A 192 23.70 -3.47 29.10
N SER A 193 24.50 -3.40 30.17
CA SER A 193 24.41 -4.32 31.32
C SER A 193 23.56 -3.78 32.48
N PHE A 194 22.58 -2.92 32.22
CA PHE A 194 21.68 -2.33 33.21
C PHE A 194 20.20 -2.56 32.87
N PHE A 195 19.43 -2.75 33.92
CA PHE A 195 17.97 -2.67 33.93
C PHE A 195 17.59 -1.40 34.71
N HIS A 196 16.77 -0.55 34.11
CA HIS A 196 16.24 0.67 34.73
C HIS A 196 14.72 0.55 34.86
N PHE A 197 14.21 0.71 36.08
CA PHE A 197 12.79 0.79 36.38
C PHE A 197 12.46 2.26 36.68
N TYR A 198 11.83 2.94 35.73
CA TYR A 198 11.56 4.37 35.77
C TYR A 198 10.07 4.66 36.00
N SER A 199 9.80 5.74 36.72
CA SER A 199 8.48 6.22 37.09
C SER A 199 8.19 7.56 36.43
N PHE A 200 7.17 7.62 35.57
CA PHE A 200 6.73 8.85 34.93
C PHE A 200 5.99 9.80 35.87
N SER A 201 5.44 9.32 36.99
CA SER A 201 4.70 10.15 37.95
C SER A 201 5.65 11.01 38.78
N ASP A 202 6.55 10.37 39.54
CA ASP A 202 7.49 11.04 40.45
C ASP A 202 8.93 11.20 39.92
N GLY A 203 9.22 10.71 38.71
CA GLY A 203 10.52 10.87 38.05
C GLY A 203 11.65 10.02 38.64
N LYS A 204 11.37 9.11 39.58
CA LYS A 204 12.38 8.24 40.18
C LYS A 204 12.81 7.12 39.22
N CYS A 205 14.06 6.68 39.37
CA CYS A 205 14.62 5.56 38.63
C CYS A 205 15.38 4.61 39.57
N HIS A 206 15.03 3.33 39.55
CA HIS A 206 15.78 2.27 40.22
C HIS A 206 16.59 1.50 39.17
N SER A 207 17.90 1.38 39.37
CA SER A 207 18.81 0.77 38.40
C SER A 207 19.50 -0.46 38.98
N ARG A 208 19.52 -1.57 38.23
CA ARG A 208 20.20 -2.82 38.61
C ARG A 208 21.19 -3.23 37.52
N LYS A 209 22.45 -3.45 37.89
CA LYS A 209 23.47 -4.00 36.98
C LYS A 209 23.33 -5.52 36.86
N GLY A 210 23.49 -6.05 35.66
CA GLY A 210 23.47 -7.47 35.34
C GLY A 210 23.95 -7.71 33.91
N SER A 211 24.97 -8.54 33.72
CA SER A 211 25.56 -8.82 32.39
C SER A 211 24.57 -9.45 31.41
N LEU A 212 23.56 -10.17 31.91
CA LEU A 212 22.49 -10.76 31.10
C LEU A 212 21.57 -9.72 30.43
N PHE A 213 21.43 -8.51 31.00
CA PHE A 213 20.54 -7.48 30.45
C PHE A 213 20.94 -7.02 29.04
N ARG A 214 22.21 -7.14 28.66
CA ARG A 214 22.72 -6.80 27.33
C ARG A 214 22.22 -7.73 26.22
N ARG A 215 21.64 -8.86 26.60
CA ARG A 215 21.09 -9.88 25.69
C ARG A 215 19.55 -9.86 25.68
N VAL A 216 18.91 -8.94 26.39
CA VAL A 216 17.45 -8.80 26.36
C VAL A 216 17.05 -8.20 25.03
N THR A 217 16.27 -8.95 24.24
CA THR A 217 15.81 -8.51 22.90
C THR A 217 14.32 -8.16 22.85
N ALA A 218 13.53 -8.60 23.83
CA ALA A 218 12.14 -8.23 23.98
C ALA A 218 11.72 -8.23 25.45
N ALA A 219 10.76 -7.38 25.81
CA ALA A 219 10.17 -7.34 27.14
C ALA A 219 8.69 -6.94 27.07
N ALA A 220 7.88 -7.44 28.01
CA ALA A 220 6.45 -7.14 28.10
C ALA A 220 5.95 -7.22 29.55
N TYR A 221 4.90 -6.45 29.85
CA TYR A 221 4.11 -6.63 31.06
C TYR A 221 2.89 -7.51 30.77
N ILE A 222 2.71 -8.54 31.59
CA ILE A 222 1.54 -9.43 31.54
C ILE A 222 0.66 -9.17 32.77
N PRO A 223 -0.68 -9.15 32.64
CA PRO A 223 -1.59 -9.11 33.79
C PRO A 223 -1.24 -10.14 34.87
N ASN A 224 -1.43 -9.77 36.13
CA ASN A 224 -1.16 -10.64 37.28
C ASN A 224 -2.46 -11.09 37.96
N ASP A 225 -2.87 -12.34 37.74
CA ASP A 225 -4.13 -12.90 38.28
C ASP A 225 -4.17 -13.00 39.81
N LYS A 226 -3.02 -12.86 40.48
CA LYS A 226 -2.91 -12.80 41.94
C LYS A 226 -2.10 -11.55 42.32
N PRO A 227 -2.73 -10.47 42.78
CA PRO A 227 -2.04 -9.20 42.97
C PRO A 227 -0.88 -9.34 43.95
N SER A 228 0.28 -8.78 43.60
CA SER A 228 1.45 -8.86 44.47
C SER A 228 1.36 -7.81 45.59
N SER A 229 1.95 -8.11 46.75
CA SER A 229 2.09 -7.11 47.84
C SER A 229 3.12 -6.02 47.52
N PHE A 230 3.82 -6.10 46.39
CA PHE A 230 4.80 -5.12 45.95
C PHE A 230 4.12 -4.07 45.06
N VAL A 231 3.80 -2.92 45.65
CA VAL A 231 2.98 -1.84 45.04
C VAL A 231 3.35 -1.50 43.58
N PRO A 232 4.63 -1.39 43.17
CA PRO A 232 4.98 -1.11 41.77
C PRO A 232 4.61 -2.20 40.74
N LEU A 233 4.31 -3.42 41.19
CA LEU A 233 3.97 -4.59 40.38
C LEU A 233 2.73 -5.30 40.92
N GLN A 234 1.78 -4.55 41.46
CA GLN A 234 0.57 -5.12 42.06
C GLN A 234 -0.24 -5.90 41.03
N HIS A 235 -0.52 -5.29 39.86
CA HIS A 235 -1.45 -5.83 38.85
C HIS A 235 -0.78 -6.38 37.57
N SER A 236 0.56 -6.34 37.50
CA SER A 236 1.35 -6.62 36.29
C SER A 236 2.65 -7.36 36.65
N ARG A 237 3.09 -8.30 35.81
CA ARG A 237 4.41 -8.97 35.91
C ARG A 237 5.26 -8.63 34.70
N LEU A 238 6.51 -8.21 34.93
CA LEU A 238 7.49 -8.04 33.86
C LEU A 238 8.07 -9.40 33.42
N ILE A 239 8.02 -9.67 32.12
CA ILE A 239 8.71 -10.79 31.47
C ILE A 239 9.63 -10.22 30.39
N PHE A 240 10.80 -10.83 30.20
CA PHE A 240 11.72 -10.46 29.13
C PHE A 240 12.46 -11.67 28.57
N TYR A 241 12.79 -11.61 27.29
CA TYR A 241 13.40 -12.69 26.52
C TYR A 241 14.90 -12.45 26.33
N ILE A 242 15.68 -13.53 26.46
CA ILE A 242 17.12 -13.57 26.23
C ILE A 242 17.39 -14.77 25.29
N PRO A 243 17.90 -14.55 24.06
CA PRO A 243 18.27 -15.64 23.17
C PRO A 243 19.40 -16.50 23.75
N GLN A 244 19.35 -17.82 23.52
CA GLN A 244 20.49 -18.72 23.76
C GLN A 244 21.47 -18.71 22.59
N GLU A 245 22.74 -19.01 22.87
CA GLU A 245 23.76 -19.20 21.83
C GLU A 245 23.75 -20.66 21.38
N THR A 246 23.53 -20.90 20.08
CA THR A 246 23.67 -22.22 19.48
C THR A 246 25.15 -22.51 19.21
N ASN A 247 25.83 -23.10 20.20
CA ASN A 247 27.16 -23.67 19.96
C ASN A 247 27.02 -24.86 19.01
N GLY A 248 27.55 -24.73 17.79
CA GLY A 248 27.55 -25.81 16.81
C GLY A 248 28.41 -26.97 17.29
N ILE A 249 27.77 -28.09 17.63
CA ILE A 249 28.43 -29.38 17.83
C ILE A 249 27.95 -30.30 16.71
N SER A 250 28.89 -30.68 15.85
CA SER A 250 28.69 -31.66 14.79
C SER A 250 28.70 -33.08 15.38
N GLY A 251 27.72 -33.89 14.96
CA GLY A 251 27.74 -35.35 15.09
C GLY A 251 27.25 -35.94 16.41
N SER A 252 26.04 -36.50 16.39
CA SER A 252 25.83 -37.96 16.58
C SER A 252 24.34 -38.34 16.51
N THR A 253 24.08 -39.46 15.83
CA THR A 253 22.90 -40.35 15.94
C THR A 253 21.57 -39.78 16.41
N ALA A 254 20.60 -39.69 15.49
CA ALA A 254 19.20 -39.53 15.82
C ALA A 254 18.68 -40.74 16.63
N SER A 255 18.19 -40.48 17.84
CA SER A 255 17.29 -41.39 18.57
C SER A 255 15.91 -40.73 18.69
N SER A 256 14.89 -41.42 18.23
CA SER A 256 13.51 -40.96 18.24
C SER A 256 12.96 -40.89 19.66
N SER A 257 12.57 -39.70 20.11
CA SER A 257 11.66 -39.53 21.24
C SER A 257 10.81 -38.27 21.07
N GLU A 258 9.50 -38.44 20.97
CA GLU A 258 8.55 -37.35 21.17
C GLU A 258 8.53 -36.97 22.66
N ASN A 259 8.74 -35.70 23.02
CA ASN A 259 7.89 -34.96 23.96
C ASN A 259 8.36 -33.51 24.24
N LYS A 260 7.36 -32.63 24.37
CA LYS A 260 7.22 -31.44 25.23
C LYS A 260 8.47 -30.89 25.97
N GLY A 261 8.76 -29.59 25.81
CA GLY A 261 9.71 -28.90 26.69
C GLY A 261 9.71 -27.36 26.66
N PHE A 262 8.87 -26.70 27.48
CA PHE A 262 9.20 -25.37 28.00
C PHE A 262 10.22 -25.54 29.14
N VAL A 263 11.45 -25.07 28.98
CA VAL A 263 12.51 -25.23 30.00
C VAL A 263 12.37 -24.18 31.10
N ARG A 264 11.98 -24.63 32.30
CA ARG A 264 11.73 -23.79 33.47
C ARG A 264 13.01 -23.62 34.32
N ASN A 265 13.78 -22.55 34.08
CA ASN A 265 15.02 -22.28 34.83
C ASN A 265 14.84 -21.31 36.02
N ARG A 266 15.74 -21.46 37.01
CA ARG A 266 15.54 -21.01 38.41
C ARG A 266 15.42 -19.49 38.61
N SER A 267 14.62 -19.13 39.63
CA SER A 267 14.43 -17.76 40.12
C SER A 267 15.72 -17.11 40.64
N ILE A 268 16.12 -15.96 40.06
CA ILE A 268 17.19 -15.11 40.60
C ILE A 268 16.60 -14.12 41.61
N GLY A 269 16.14 -14.66 42.75
CA GLY A 269 15.70 -13.91 43.93
C GLY A 269 14.43 -13.08 43.77
N GLY A 270 13.32 -13.52 44.37
CA GLY A 270 12.15 -12.69 44.65
C GLY A 270 11.33 -12.22 43.43
N ASN A 271 10.36 -13.04 43.02
CA ASN A 271 9.15 -12.63 42.28
C ASN A 271 9.24 -12.05 40.86
N ILE A 272 10.37 -12.10 40.14
CA ILE A 272 10.42 -11.69 38.72
C ILE A 272 11.19 -12.70 37.84
N ILE A 273 10.84 -12.70 36.55
CA ILE A 273 11.51 -13.32 35.38
C ILE A 273 11.10 -14.77 35.07
N TYR A 274 10.39 -14.92 33.96
CA TYR A 274 10.32 -16.15 33.16
C TYR A 274 11.14 -15.95 31.88
N VAL A 275 11.79 -17.02 31.39
CA VAL A 275 12.55 -17.02 30.13
C VAL A 275 12.03 -18.19 29.28
N ALA A 276 11.70 -17.93 28.01
CA ALA A 276 11.35 -18.95 27.02
C ALA A 276 12.47 -19.04 25.96
N THR A 277 12.56 -20.17 25.24
CA THR A 277 13.54 -20.43 24.16
C THR A 277 12.93 -21.43 23.17
N HIS A 278 13.15 -21.27 21.85
CA HIS A 278 12.51 -22.11 20.82
C HIS A 278 13.40 -22.33 19.58
N HIS A 279 13.15 -23.41 18.82
CA HIS A 279 13.78 -23.74 17.53
C HIS A 279 12.73 -23.79 16.38
N PRO A 280 13.13 -23.57 15.10
CA PRO A 280 12.27 -23.68 13.91
C PRO A 280 12.46 -24.98 13.09
N VAL A 281 11.52 -25.28 12.18
CA VAL A 281 11.47 -26.44 11.27
C VAL A 281 11.06 -25.99 9.85
N THR A 282 11.48 -26.70 8.79
CA THR A 282 11.28 -26.33 7.37
C THR A 282 10.74 -27.50 6.53
N THR A 283 9.88 -27.23 5.54
CA THR A 283 9.36 -28.23 4.56
C THR A 283 9.18 -27.62 3.15
N VAL A 284 9.27 -28.47 2.11
CA VAL A 284 9.25 -28.13 0.67
C VAL A 284 8.49 -29.21 -0.12
N SER A 285 7.78 -28.86 -1.21
CA SER A 285 7.33 -29.81 -2.25
C SER A 285 7.10 -29.15 -3.62
N GLN A 286 7.00 -29.95 -4.69
CA GLN A 286 7.17 -29.58 -6.11
C GLN A 286 5.89 -29.74 -6.98
N SER A 287 5.95 -29.34 -8.25
CA SER A 287 4.86 -29.34 -9.25
C SER A 287 5.01 -30.38 -10.37
N SER A 288 3.95 -30.58 -11.19
CA SER A 288 3.97 -31.39 -12.43
C SER A 288 2.92 -30.91 -13.47
N THR A 289 3.10 -31.24 -14.75
CA THR A 289 2.38 -30.69 -15.93
C THR A 289 1.70 -31.76 -16.81
N ALA A 290 0.76 -31.36 -17.69
CA ALA A 290 0.22 -32.15 -18.81
C ALA A 290 -0.36 -31.25 -19.95
N SER A 291 -0.53 -31.79 -21.17
CA SER A 291 -0.80 -31.05 -22.43
C SER A 291 -1.63 -31.86 -23.46
N THR A 292 -2.34 -31.21 -24.42
CA THR A 292 -2.72 -31.79 -25.75
C THR A 292 -3.28 -30.77 -26.80
N HIS A 293 -3.25 -31.19 -28.08
CA HIS A 293 -3.53 -30.51 -29.37
C HIS A 293 -4.94 -30.85 -29.96
N ASP A 294 -5.52 -30.31 -31.07
CA ASP A 294 -5.26 -29.21 -32.06
C ASP A 294 -6.58 -28.90 -32.86
N ILE A 295 -6.61 -27.89 -33.77
CA ILE A 295 -7.21 -27.90 -35.16
C ILE A 295 -7.33 -26.47 -35.79
N GLN A 296 -7.18 -26.39 -37.13
CA GLN A 296 -7.11 -25.18 -38.00
C GLN A 296 -8.49 -24.83 -38.66
N SER A 297 -8.76 -23.81 -39.49
CA SER A 297 -7.97 -22.84 -40.32
C SER A 297 -8.87 -21.71 -40.91
N ILE A 298 -8.31 -20.54 -41.29
CA ILE A 298 -8.47 -19.77 -42.56
C ILE A 298 -7.68 -18.42 -42.43
N SER A 299 -7.35 -17.71 -43.51
CA SER A 299 -6.15 -16.84 -43.62
C SER A 299 -6.30 -15.43 -44.21
N SER A 300 -5.51 -14.44 -43.73
CA SER A 300 -4.99 -13.33 -44.59
C SER A 300 -3.88 -12.44 -43.95
N SER A 301 -2.66 -12.48 -44.52
CA SER A 301 -1.39 -11.82 -44.10
C SER A 301 -0.45 -12.69 -43.23
N SER A 302 0.88 -12.50 -43.38
CA SER A 302 1.89 -13.27 -42.64
C SER A 302 1.91 -12.92 -41.15
N SER A 303 1.67 -11.66 -40.82
CA SER A 303 1.60 -11.16 -39.45
C SER A 303 0.25 -11.40 -38.79
N SER A 304 -0.87 -11.43 -39.54
CA SER A 304 -2.16 -11.87 -39.00
C SER A 304 -2.12 -13.35 -38.63
N LYS A 305 -1.55 -14.22 -39.47
CA LYS A 305 -1.41 -15.65 -39.18
C LYS A 305 -0.56 -15.90 -37.95
N GLU A 306 0.52 -15.13 -37.78
CA GLU A 306 1.33 -15.17 -36.56
C GLU A 306 0.49 -14.73 -35.35
N TYR A 307 -0.25 -13.63 -35.45
CA TYR A 307 -1.12 -13.10 -34.38
C TYR A 307 -2.32 -14.00 -34.01
N GLU A 308 -2.93 -14.65 -35.00
CA GLU A 308 -4.02 -15.63 -34.83
C GLU A 308 -3.53 -16.82 -33.99
N GLN A 309 -2.32 -17.30 -34.26
CA GLN A 309 -1.69 -18.45 -33.59
C GLN A 309 -1.07 -18.13 -32.23
N ILE A 310 -0.93 -16.85 -31.84
CA ILE A 310 -0.43 -16.48 -30.51
C ILE A 310 -1.37 -17.03 -29.42
N PRO A 311 -0.87 -17.80 -28.45
CA PRO A 311 -1.68 -18.33 -27.35
C PRO A 311 -2.15 -17.20 -26.43
N LEU A 312 -3.30 -17.41 -25.80
CA LEU A 312 -3.69 -16.62 -24.63
C LEU A 312 -2.77 -16.99 -23.46
N VAL A 313 -2.16 -15.99 -22.83
CA VAL A 313 -1.16 -16.16 -21.76
C VAL A 313 -1.44 -15.20 -20.60
N SER A 314 -0.79 -15.40 -19.45
CA SER A 314 -0.92 -14.50 -18.30
C SER A 314 -0.42 -13.09 -18.65
N ILE A 315 -0.85 -12.06 -17.91
CA ILE A 315 -0.46 -10.68 -18.19
C ILE A 315 1.04 -10.45 -18.05
N GLU A 316 1.73 -11.14 -17.13
CA GLU A 316 3.19 -11.07 -17.00
C GLU A 316 3.88 -11.61 -18.26
N THR A 317 3.40 -12.75 -18.78
CA THR A 317 3.91 -13.35 -20.01
C THR A 317 3.61 -12.46 -21.22
N ALA A 318 2.42 -11.86 -21.24
CA ALA A 318 1.98 -10.96 -22.30
C ALA A 318 2.76 -9.64 -22.36
N THR A 319 3.30 -9.19 -21.22
CA THR A 319 4.01 -7.91 -21.08
C THR A 319 5.53 -8.05 -20.98
N ALA A 320 6.06 -9.26 -20.79
CA ALA A 320 7.50 -9.52 -20.75
C ALA A 320 8.31 -8.94 -21.95
N PRO A 321 7.83 -8.96 -23.21
CA PRO A 321 8.54 -8.33 -24.33
C PRO A 321 8.64 -6.80 -24.22
N LEU A 322 7.75 -6.17 -23.46
CA LEU A 322 7.57 -4.73 -23.35
C LEU A 322 8.44 -4.09 -22.25
N MET A 323 9.11 -4.90 -21.43
CA MET A 323 9.94 -4.45 -20.28
C MET A 323 11.07 -3.47 -20.63
N LYS A 324 11.48 -3.40 -21.90
CA LYS A 324 12.48 -2.44 -22.41
C LYS A 324 11.87 -1.25 -23.16
N ILE A 325 10.56 -1.25 -23.37
CA ILE A 325 9.79 -0.27 -24.13
C ILE A 325 9.03 0.66 -23.17
N VAL A 326 8.40 0.06 -22.13
CA VAL A 326 7.59 0.78 -21.14
C VAL A 326 8.37 0.85 -19.81
N PRO A 327 8.76 2.06 -19.34
CA PRO A 327 9.37 2.23 -18.02
C PRO A 327 8.42 1.79 -16.90
N ASN A 328 8.97 1.23 -15.82
CA ASN A 328 8.22 0.79 -14.62
C ASN A 328 7.12 -0.27 -14.87
N LEU A 329 7.11 -0.93 -16.04
CA LEU A 329 6.07 -1.86 -16.45
C LEU A 329 5.76 -2.97 -15.44
N GLU A 330 6.77 -3.55 -14.78
CA GLU A 330 6.57 -4.58 -13.75
C GLU A 330 5.72 -4.07 -12.57
N GLN A 331 5.92 -2.81 -12.18
CA GLN A 331 5.09 -2.16 -11.15
C GLN A 331 3.66 -1.97 -11.66
N MET A 332 3.50 -1.48 -12.89
CA MET A 332 2.18 -1.27 -13.51
C MET A 332 1.37 -2.58 -13.62
N VAL A 333 2.00 -3.65 -14.11
CA VAL A 333 1.40 -4.99 -14.23
C VAL A 333 1.03 -5.55 -12.86
N THR A 334 1.92 -5.40 -11.87
CA THR A 334 1.64 -5.81 -10.48
C THR A 334 0.44 -5.07 -9.91
N THR A 335 0.41 -3.74 -10.04
CA THR A 335 -0.70 -2.88 -9.61
C THR A 335 -2.01 -3.27 -10.28
N ALA A 336 -2.01 -3.52 -11.59
CA ALA A 336 -3.19 -3.96 -12.31
C ALA A 336 -3.71 -5.34 -11.84
N LYS A 337 -2.82 -6.33 -11.64
CA LYS A 337 -3.21 -7.66 -11.12
C LYS A 337 -3.78 -7.62 -9.71
N LEU A 338 -3.17 -6.84 -8.81
CA LEU A 338 -3.61 -6.74 -7.41
C LEU A 338 -5.07 -6.25 -7.30
N ASN A 339 -5.52 -5.42 -8.24
CA ASN A 339 -6.89 -4.90 -8.29
C ASN A 339 -7.87 -5.80 -9.07
N CYS A 340 -7.43 -6.97 -9.53
CA CYS A 340 -8.20 -7.87 -10.40
C CYS A 340 -8.24 -9.32 -9.88
N TYR A 341 -8.28 -9.54 -8.56
CA TYR A 341 -8.20 -10.89 -7.98
C TYR A 341 -9.46 -11.75 -8.21
N ALA A 342 -10.65 -11.14 -8.19
CA ALA A 342 -11.94 -11.80 -8.45
C ALA A 342 -12.82 -10.87 -9.31
N PRO A 343 -12.51 -10.75 -10.62
CA PRO A 343 -13.18 -9.77 -11.48
C PRO A 343 -14.58 -10.25 -11.92
N ASP A 344 -15.45 -9.28 -12.16
CA ASP A 344 -16.80 -9.50 -12.66
C ASP A 344 -16.83 -9.95 -14.15
N ASP A 345 -18.04 -10.13 -14.68
CA ASP A 345 -18.34 -10.30 -16.12
C ASP A 345 -17.64 -11.50 -16.80
N GLY A 346 -17.21 -12.49 -16.01
CA GLY A 346 -16.62 -13.75 -16.49
C GLY A 346 -15.17 -13.61 -16.99
N LEU A 347 -14.50 -12.51 -16.63
CA LEU A 347 -13.08 -12.34 -16.90
C LEU A 347 -12.21 -13.22 -15.99
N SER A 348 -11.01 -13.55 -16.46
CA SER A 348 -9.92 -14.01 -15.61
C SER A 348 -9.23 -12.82 -14.95
N SER A 349 -8.44 -13.09 -13.91
CA SER A 349 -7.61 -12.06 -13.26
C SER A 349 -6.68 -11.36 -14.25
N ASP A 350 -6.03 -12.12 -15.16
CA ASP A 350 -5.14 -11.57 -16.19
C ASP A 350 -5.88 -10.74 -17.24
N GLU A 351 -7.11 -11.14 -17.61
CA GLU A 351 -7.96 -10.42 -18.56
C GLU A 351 -8.41 -9.08 -18.00
N SER A 352 -8.97 -9.07 -16.78
CA SER A 352 -9.35 -7.82 -16.09
C SER A 352 -8.13 -6.94 -15.83
N ALA A 353 -7.00 -7.52 -15.42
CA ALA A 353 -5.75 -6.79 -15.23
C ALA A 353 -5.24 -6.17 -16.54
N SER A 354 -5.50 -6.78 -17.70
CA SER A 354 -5.09 -6.21 -18.97
C SER A 354 -5.87 -4.95 -19.33
N ILE A 355 -7.17 -4.89 -19.01
CA ILE A 355 -8.01 -3.70 -19.16
C ILE A 355 -7.57 -2.63 -18.15
N MET A 356 -7.44 -3.01 -16.88
CA MET A 356 -6.98 -2.14 -15.79
C MET A 356 -5.64 -1.48 -16.13
N LEU A 357 -4.68 -2.25 -16.64
CA LEU A 357 -3.36 -1.78 -17.08
C LEU A 357 -3.44 -0.77 -18.23
N TYR A 358 -4.40 -0.93 -19.15
CA TYR A 358 -4.62 0.06 -20.20
C TYR A 358 -5.17 1.38 -19.63
N THR A 359 -6.15 1.31 -18.74
CA THR A 359 -6.86 2.50 -18.25
C THR A 359 -6.17 3.25 -17.12
N MET A 360 -5.20 2.63 -16.45
CA MET A 360 -4.46 3.22 -15.35
C MET A 360 -3.58 4.38 -15.83
N GLU A 361 -3.79 5.57 -15.27
CA GLU A 361 -2.79 6.64 -15.28
C GLU A 361 -1.68 6.34 -14.26
N TRP A 362 -0.44 6.64 -14.62
CA TRP A 362 0.73 6.47 -13.77
C TRP A 362 1.12 7.82 -13.13
N SER A 363 2.42 8.11 -13.03
CA SER A 363 2.95 9.40 -12.54
C SER A 363 2.63 10.59 -13.46
N THR A 364 2.62 10.38 -14.78
CA THR A 364 2.08 11.31 -15.79
C THR A 364 1.49 10.52 -16.95
N LYS A 365 0.63 11.14 -17.76
CA LYS A 365 0.10 10.60 -19.01
C LYS A 365 1.17 9.97 -19.92
N GLU A 366 2.31 10.64 -20.12
CA GLU A 366 3.43 10.18 -20.98
C GLU A 366 4.19 8.99 -20.38
N GLN A 367 4.03 8.74 -19.09
CA GLN A 367 4.59 7.58 -18.37
C GLN A 367 3.58 6.44 -18.25
N SER A 368 2.32 6.64 -18.66
CA SER A 368 1.26 5.63 -18.54
C SER A 368 1.33 4.58 -19.63
N PHE A 369 0.92 3.35 -19.34
CA PHE A 369 1.03 2.22 -20.27
C PHE A 369 0.29 2.46 -21.60
N CYS A 370 -0.91 3.05 -21.56
CA CYS A 370 -1.69 3.40 -22.75
C CYS A 370 -0.97 4.36 -23.70
N TYR A 371 -0.15 5.30 -23.20
CA TYR A 371 0.61 6.23 -24.05
C TYR A 371 1.59 5.50 -24.95
N PHE A 372 2.33 4.52 -24.41
CA PHE A 372 3.27 3.71 -25.19
C PHE A 372 2.54 2.78 -26.17
N LEU A 373 1.43 2.16 -25.76
CA LEU A 373 0.63 1.29 -26.63
C LEU A 373 0.01 2.07 -27.81
N ASN A 374 -0.64 3.20 -27.53
CA ASN A 374 -1.32 4.00 -28.54
C ASN A 374 -0.31 4.63 -29.50
N ARG A 375 0.88 5.02 -29.02
CA ARG A 375 2.00 5.42 -29.88
C ARG A 375 2.46 4.29 -30.80
N ALA A 376 2.52 3.05 -30.33
CA ALA A 376 2.86 1.90 -31.17
C ALA A 376 1.78 1.62 -32.22
N LEU A 377 0.50 1.70 -31.85
CA LEU A 377 -0.65 1.55 -32.76
C LEU A 377 -0.66 2.62 -33.87
N ASN A 378 -0.39 3.89 -33.53
CA ASN A 378 -0.32 4.99 -34.50
C ASN A 378 0.93 4.95 -35.41
N SER A 379 1.94 4.15 -35.09
CA SER A 379 3.24 4.20 -35.79
C SER A 379 3.19 3.70 -37.24
N ASN A 380 2.18 2.90 -37.60
CA ASN A 380 2.11 2.10 -38.83
C ASN A 380 3.34 1.20 -39.08
N ASP A 381 4.17 0.95 -38.06
CA ASP A 381 5.35 0.07 -38.12
C ASP A 381 5.07 -1.24 -37.39
N GLU A 382 4.87 -2.31 -38.17
CA GLU A 382 4.61 -3.66 -37.66
C GLU A 382 5.72 -4.13 -36.69
N LYS A 383 6.98 -3.67 -36.85
CA LYS A 383 8.08 -4.04 -35.95
C LYS A 383 7.96 -3.39 -34.57
N GLN A 384 7.38 -2.19 -34.50
CA GLN A 384 7.08 -1.53 -33.23
C GLN A 384 5.86 -2.13 -32.54
N LEU A 385 4.90 -2.66 -33.32
CA LEU A 385 3.69 -3.28 -32.79
C LEU A 385 3.88 -4.75 -32.36
N ARG A 386 4.75 -5.52 -33.03
CA ARG A 386 4.96 -6.96 -32.77
C ARG A 386 5.24 -7.33 -31.30
N PRO A 387 6.03 -6.57 -30.50
CA PRO A 387 6.21 -6.84 -29.07
C PRO A 387 4.90 -6.83 -28.27
N TRP A 388 3.89 -6.08 -28.71
CA TRP A 388 2.60 -5.90 -28.03
C TRP A 388 1.59 -7.02 -28.35
N PHE A 389 1.87 -7.91 -29.30
CA PHE A 389 0.89 -8.87 -29.80
C PHE A 389 0.28 -9.76 -28.71
N HIS A 390 1.07 -10.26 -27.75
CA HIS A 390 0.52 -11.07 -26.65
C HIS A 390 -0.41 -10.26 -25.73
N TYR A 391 -0.04 -9.00 -25.44
CA TYR A 391 -0.88 -8.09 -24.66
C TYR A 391 -2.17 -7.73 -25.41
N LEU A 392 -2.08 -7.39 -26.70
CA LEU A 392 -3.22 -7.10 -27.57
C LEU A 392 -4.18 -8.29 -27.67
N LYS A 393 -3.66 -9.53 -27.74
CA LYS A 393 -4.45 -10.76 -27.69
C LYS A 393 -5.22 -10.88 -26.38
N LEU A 394 -4.55 -10.66 -25.24
CA LEU A 394 -5.13 -10.76 -23.90
C LEU A 394 -6.24 -9.72 -23.68
N VAL A 395 -5.98 -8.44 -23.97
CA VAL A 395 -6.97 -7.37 -23.75
C VAL A 395 -8.13 -7.44 -24.75
N SER A 396 -7.89 -7.85 -26.00
CA SER A 396 -8.97 -8.09 -26.97
C SER A 396 -9.86 -9.26 -26.56
N HIS A 397 -9.27 -10.33 -26.00
CA HIS A 397 -10.02 -11.47 -25.47
C HIS A 397 -10.86 -11.09 -24.24
N ALA A 398 -10.30 -10.28 -23.34
CA ALA A 398 -11.03 -9.72 -22.21
C ALA A 398 -12.24 -8.89 -22.68
N LEU A 399 -12.01 -7.91 -23.56
CA LEU A 399 -13.05 -7.03 -24.09
C LEU A 399 -14.11 -7.77 -24.92
N ALA A 400 -13.75 -8.89 -25.56
CA ALA A 400 -14.72 -9.73 -26.30
C ALA A 400 -15.78 -10.36 -25.39
N LYS A 401 -15.43 -10.70 -24.13
CA LYS A 401 -16.36 -11.25 -23.13
C LYS A 401 -17.32 -10.19 -22.57
N LEU A 402 -16.87 -8.94 -22.46
CA LEU A 402 -17.68 -7.86 -21.90
C LEU A 402 -18.87 -7.51 -22.79
N LYS A 403 -19.97 -7.10 -22.17
CA LYS A 403 -21.20 -6.73 -22.87
C LYS A 403 -20.95 -5.52 -23.77
N THR A 404 -21.33 -5.65 -25.04
CA THR A 404 -21.35 -4.53 -25.98
C THR A 404 -22.47 -3.55 -25.63
N GLN A 405 -22.14 -2.26 -25.55
CA GLN A 405 -23.06 -1.15 -25.30
C GLN A 405 -23.12 -0.26 -26.53
N HIS A 406 -24.33 0.13 -26.92
CA HIS A 406 -24.56 1.10 -28.00
C HIS A 406 -24.97 2.41 -27.31
N ARG A 407 -24.05 3.36 -27.15
CA ARG A 407 -24.30 4.61 -26.41
C ARG A 407 -23.41 5.76 -26.88
N THR A 408 -23.82 6.99 -26.62
CA THR A 408 -22.98 8.16 -26.85
C THR A 408 -21.98 8.32 -25.70
N ILE A 409 -20.69 8.39 -26.00
CA ILE A 409 -19.61 8.62 -25.03
C ILE A 409 -18.89 9.94 -25.33
N TYR A 410 -18.16 10.45 -24.33
CA TYR A 410 -17.44 11.72 -24.40
C TYR A 410 -15.95 11.51 -24.11
N ARG A 411 -15.09 12.18 -24.88
CA ARG A 411 -13.61 12.12 -24.74
C ARG A 411 -12.97 13.49 -24.93
N VAL A 412 -12.14 13.92 -23.98
CA VAL A 412 -11.32 15.14 -24.11
C VAL A 412 -9.99 14.81 -24.77
N ILE A 413 -9.52 15.72 -25.62
CA ILE A 413 -8.11 15.85 -25.99
C ILE A 413 -7.67 17.27 -25.62
N THR A 414 -6.54 17.39 -24.92
CA THR A 414 -5.95 18.66 -24.42
C THR A 414 -5.24 19.46 -25.53
N GLU A 415 -5.76 19.39 -26.76
CA GLU A 415 -5.24 20.04 -27.96
C GLU A 415 -6.39 20.43 -28.90
N ASP A 416 -6.17 21.38 -29.81
CA ASP A 416 -7.08 21.67 -30.93
C ASP A 416 -6.73 20.78 -32.13
N VAL A 417 -7.49 19.69 -32.29
CA VAL A 417 -7.34 18.76 -33.42
C VAL A 417 -8.38 18.99 -34.51
N SER A 418 -9.20 20.04 -34.42
CA SER A 418 -10.36 20.27 -35.32
C SER A 418 -10.01 20.31 -36.81
N ARG A 419 -8.80 20.75 -37.15
CA ARG A 419 -8.31 20.75 -38.55
C ARG A 419 -8.22 19.36 -39.17
N GLN A 420 -8.03 18.32 -38.35
CA GLN A 420 -7.91 16.92 -38.79
C GLN A 420 -9.28 16.28 -39.08
N TYR A 421 -10.38 16.87 -38.57
CA TYR A 421 -11.73 16.31 -38.61
C TYR A 421 -12.71 17.33 -39.22
N GLN A 422 -13.06 17.13 -40.50
CA GLN A 422 -14.06 17.95 -41.20
C GLN A 422 -15.36 17.16 -41.34
N GLU A 423 -16.51 17.83 -41.31
CA GLU A 423 -17.84 17.19 -41.45
C GLU A 423 -17.92 16.34 -42.74
N GLY A 424 -18.52 15.14 -42.64
CA GLY A 424 -18.60 14.15 -43.71
C GLY A 424 -17.34 13.32 -43.95
N ASN A 425 -16.18 13.66 -43.34
CA ASN A 425 -14.98 12.83 -43.49
C ASN A 425 -15.14 11.49 -42.76
N LYS A 426 -14.67 10.43 -43.42
CA LYS A 426 -14.55 9.09 -42.82
C LYS A 426 -13.08 8.80 -42.52
N PHE A 427 -12.81 8.26 -41.34
CA PHE A 427 -11.46 7.95 -40.88
C PHE A 427 -11.42 6.69 -40.01
N VAL A 428 -10.23 6.13 -39.80
CA VAL A 428 -10.00 5.01 -38.87
C VAL A 428 -9.25 5.54 -37.66
N TRP A 429 -9.75 5.26 -36.46
CA TRP A 429 -9.03 5.57 -35.21
C TRP A 429 -8.07 4.40 -34.90
N PRO A 430 -6.73 4.58 -34.93
CA PRO A 430 -5.80 3.46 -34.78
C PRO A 430 -5.64 3.00 -33.33
N GLU A 431 -5.87 3.90 -32.38
CA GLU A 431 -5.76 3.67 -30.94
C GLU A 431 -7.01 3.02 -30.33
N PHE A 432 -6.87 2.55 -29.09
CA PHE A 432 -8.00 2.33 -28.19
C PHE A 432 -8.67 3.67 -27.81
N ILE A 433 -10.01 3.70 -27.83
CA ILE A 433 -10.77 4.91 -27.48
C ILE A 433 -11.44 4.71 -26.13
N SER A 434 -10.94 5.39 -25.10
CA SER A 434 -11.61 5.52 -23.80
C SER A 434 -12.50 6.77 -23.75
N GLY A 435 -13.64 6.68 -23.09
CA GLY A 435 -14.54 7.81 -22.82
C GLY A 435 -15.62 7.47 -21.79
N THR A 436 -16.23 8.50 -21.22
CA THR A 436 -17.30 8.40 -20.20
C THR A 436 -18.66 8.75 -20.81
N THR A 437 -19.79 8.30 -20.25
CA THR A 437 -21.12 8.80 -20.67
C THR A 437 -21.59 10.05 -19.96
N TYR A 438 -20.77 10.67 -19.10
CA TYR A 438 -21.18 11.86 -18.36
C TYR A 438 -20.23 13.06 -18.49
N VAL A 439 -20.83 14.25 -18.55
CA VAL A 439 -20.19 15.52 -18.94
C VAL A 439 -19.63 16.30 -17.73
N LYS A 440 -19.94 15.92 -16.48
CA LYS A 440 -19.42 16.65 -15.30
C LYS A 440 -17.90 16.60 -15.13
N ALA A 441 -17.24 15.56 -15.64
CA ALA A 441 -15.79 15.39 -15.49
C ALA A 441 -14.97 16.60 -16.00
N PHE A 442 -15.55 17.45 -16.85
CA PHE A 442 -14.92 18.67 -17.39
C PHE A 442 -14.96 19.88 -16.43
N GLY A 443 -15.67 19.78 -15.29
CA GLY A 443 -15.93 20.91 -14.39
C GLY A 443 -14.86 21.14 -13.31
N ASP A 444 -14.11 20.11 -12.94
CA ASP A 444 -13.19 20.13 -11.79
C ASP A 444 -11.71 20.35 -12.17
N GLU A 445 -11.39 20.52 -13.46
CA GLU A 445 -10.08 21.04 -13.94
C GLU A 445 -9.88 22.54 -13.62
N LYS A 446 -10.06 22.93 -12.35
CA LYS A 446 -9.67 24.25 -11.83
C LYS A 446 -8.15 24.36 -11.68
N ASN A 447 -7.41 24.23 -12.79
CA ASN A 447 -6.00 24.66 -12.91
C ASN A 447 -5.47 24.69 -14.36
N SER A 448 -6.29 24.53 -15.40
CA SER A 448 -5.85 24.91 -16.76
C SER A 448 -5.91 26.44 -16.91
N SER A 449 -4.81 27.06 -17.35
CA SER A 449 -4.78 28.48 -17.68
C SER A 449 -5.80 28.81 -18.78
N GLN A 450 -6.30 30.05 -18.77
CA GLN A 450 -7.39 30.54 -19.63
C GLN A 450 -7.07 30.57 -21.15
N ASP A 451 -5.92 30.00 -21.55
CA ASP A 451 -5.38 29.90 -22.91
C ASP A 451 -5.26 28.43 -23.42
N SER A 452 -5.55 27.41 -22.60
CA SER A 452 -5.37 26.01 -23.02
C SER A 452 -6.44 25.58 -24.03
N LYS A 453 -6.04 25.24 -25.26
CA LYS A 453 -6.94 24.72 -26.29
C LYS A 453 -7.29 23.25 -26.04
N ARG A 454 -8.54 22.87 -26.28
CA ARG A 454 -9.05 21.51 -26.06
C ARG A 454 -10.14 21.13 -27.05
N THR A 455 -10.22 19.84 -27.36
CA THR A 455 -11.25 19.25 -28.22
C THR A 455 -12.05 18.23 -27.43
N LEU A 456 -13.37 18.37 -27.41
CA LEU A 456 -14.31 17.39 -26.88
C LEU A 456 -14.95 16.62 -28.04
N PHE A 457 -14.73 15.31 -28.05
CA PHE A 457 -15.42 14.40 -28.94
C PHE A 457 -16.71 13.89 -28.29
N THR A 458 -17.81 13.99 -29.04
CA THR A 458 -19.08 13.29 -28.78
C THR A 458 -19.13 12.10 -29.74
N ILE A 459 -19.03 10.89 -29.22
CA ILE A 459 -18.84 9.66 -30.01
C ILE A 459 -20.08 8.79 -29.88
N GLU A 460 -20.87 8.66 -30.94
CA GLU A 460 -21.89 7.62 -31.04
C GLU A 460 -21.19 6.28 -31.32
N CYS A 461 -21.08 5.41 -30.31
CA CYS A 461 -20.48 4.09 -30.47
C CYS A 461 -21.52 2.96 -30.53
N GLU A 462 -21.22 1.98 -31.37
CA GLU A 462 -21.98 0.75 -31.59
C GLU A 462 -21.26 -0.44 -30.92
N THR A 463 -19.92 -0.41 -30.83
CA THR A 463 -19.10 -1.53 -30.33
C THR A 463 -18.43 -1.29 -28.97
N GLY A 464 -18.82 -0.23 -28.26
CA GLY A 464 -18.26 0.12 -26.95
C GLY A 464 -18.41 -0.99 -25.92
N LYS A 465 -17.38 -1.17 -25.08
CA LYS A 465 -17.36 -2.13 -23.98
C LYS A 465 -17.39 -1.41 -22.65
N ASP A 466 -18.37 -1.74 -21.82
CA ASP A 466 -18.45 -1.26 -20.44
C ASP A 466 -17.32 -1.87 -19.64
N ILE A 467 -16.39 -1.02 -19.22
CA ILE A 467 -15.19 -1.42 -18.46
C ILE A 467 -15.21 -0.84 -17.05
N SER A 468 -16.32 -0.24 -16.61
CA SER A 468 -16.46 0.46 -15.31
C SER A 468 -16.20 -0.41 -14.07
N ARG A 469 -16.08 -1.74 -14.23
CA ARG A 469 -15.71 -2.70 -13.16
C ARG A 469 -14.25 -3.18 -13.25
N HIS A 470 -13.51 -2.66 -14.22
CA HIS A 470 -12.17 -3.09 -14.60
C HIS A 470 -11.20 -1.90 -14.77
N THR A 471 -11.57 -0.72 -14.25
CA THR A 471 -10.71 0.47 -14.16
C THR A 471 -10.45 0.86 -12.69
N PHE A 472 -9.50 1.77 -12.48
CA PHE A 472 -9.20 2.34 -11.16
C PHE A 472 -10.22 3.37 -10.68
N SER A 473 -11.09 3.85 -11.59
CA SER A 473 -12.07 4.87 -11.25
C SER A 473 -13.26 4.23 -10.55
N ASP A 474 -13.68 4.81 -9.42
CA ASP A 474 -15.00 4.52 -8.85
C ASP A 474 -16.13 5.19 -9.66
N GLU A 475 -15.81 5.99 -10.70
CA GLU A 475 -16.80 6.55 -11.62
C GLU A 475 -17.44 5.46 -12.47
N HIS A 476 -18.72 5.19 -12.21
CA HIS A 476 -19.56 4.39 -13.08
C HIS A 476 -19.77 5.14 -14.40
N ASP A 477 -19.16 4.67 -15.50
CA ASP A 477 -19.53 4.86 -16.92
C ASP A 477 -18.36 4.75 -17.93
N ASP A 478 -17.18 4.28 -17.52
CA ASP A 478 -16.06 4.05 -18.43
C ASP A 478 -16.41 3.09 -19.59
N ILE A 479 -16.21 3.56 -20.82
CA ILE A 479 -16.35 2.80 -22.06
C ILE A 479 -15.02 2.76 -22.79
N LEU A 480 -14.71 1.58 -23.32
CA LEU A 480 -13.56 1.35 -24.19
C LEU A 480 -13.99 0.77 -25.54
N LEU A 481 -13.51 1.37 -26.62
CA LEU A 481 -13.55 0.77 -27.96
C LEU A 481 -12.16 0.21 -28.30
N ILE A 482 -12.15 -0.91 -29.03
CA ILE A 482 -10.92 -1.52 -29.54
C ILE A 482 -10.30 -0.69 -30.67
N PRO A 483 -9.00 -0.87 -30.96
CA PRO A 483 -8.31 -0.27 -32.11
C PRO A 483 -8.96 -0.50 -33.46
N GLY A 484 -8.73 0.42 -34.40
CA GLY A 484 -9.04 0.23 -35.82
C GLY A 484 -10.52 0.43 -36.17
N ARG A 485 -11.32 1.08 -35.31
CA ARG A 485 -12.71 1.42 -35.62
C ARG A 485 -12.79 2.57 -36.62
N GLN A 486 -13.75 2.47 -37.54
CA GLN A 486 -14.01 3.49 -38.54
C GLN A 486 -15.12 4.43 -38.05
N PHE A 487 -14.96 5.73 -38.27
CA PHE A 487 -15.92 6.75 -37.88
C PHE A 487 -16.21 7.70 -39.03
N GLU A 488 -17.39 8.33 -38.98
CA GLU A 488 -17.78 9.47 -39.80
C GLU A 488 -17.91 10.72 -38.91
N VAL A 489 -17.37 11.86 -39.34
CA VAL A 489 -17.55 13.14 -38.64
C VAL A 489 -18.92 13.69 -38.97
N VAL A 490 -19.81 13.73 -37.98
CA VAL A 490 -21.21 14.15 -38.12
C VAL A 490 -21.34 15.67 -38.04
N SER A 491 -20.64 16.31 -37.09
CA SER A 491 -20.63 17.77 -36.98
C SER A 491 -19.41 18.33 -36.25
N CYS A 492 -19.01 19.56 -36.56
CA CYS A 492 -17.94 20.32 -35.89
C CYS A 492 -18.45 21.70 -35.46
N LEU A 493 -18.24 22.08 -34.20
CA LEU A 493 -18.68 23.36 -33.62
C LEU A 493 -17.55 24.07 -32.86
N ASP A 494 -17.47 25.38 -33.04
CA ASP A 494 -16.58 26.30 -32.33
C ASP A 494 -17.40 27.19 -31.36
N PRO A 495 -17.57 26.79 -30.09
CA PRO A 495 -18.25 27.61 -29.09
C PRO A 495 -17.42 28.81 -28.60
N GLY A 496 -16.12 28.91 -28.96
CA GLY A 496 -15.19 29.88 -28.38
C GLY A 496 -14.37 29.33 -27.21
N ASP A 497 -13.70 30.23 -26.47
CA ASP A 497 -12.91 29.95 -25.26
C ASP A 497 -11.93 28.77 -25.37
N GLY A 498 -11.32 28.60 -26.55
CA GLY A 498 -10.33 27.54 -26.81
C GLY A 498 -10.91 26.12 -26.91
N LEU A 499 -12.23 25.96 -26.81
CA LEU A 499 -12.93 24.68 -26.91
C LEU A 499 -13.35 24.39 -28.35
N ARG A 500 -13.15 23.14 -28.80
CA ARG A 500 -13.69 22.58 -30.04
C ARG A 500 -14.63 21.43 -29.71
N LEU A 501 -15.78 21.36 -30.35
CA LEU A 501 -16.72 20.24 -30.23
C LEU A 501 -16.77 19.48 -31.54
N ILE A 502 -16.63 18.15 -31.49
CA ILE A 502 -16.64 17.29 -32.69
C ILE A 502 -17.55 16.09 -32.40
N GLN A 503 -18.64 15.96 -33.16
CA GLN A 503 -19.50 14.78 -33.12
C GLN A 503 -19.05 13.79 -34.18
N ILE A 504 -18.81 12.54 -33.77
CA ILE A 504 -18.46 11.43 -34.67
C ILE A 504 -19.39 10.23 -34.42
N LYS A 505 -19.58 9.41 -35.44
CA LYS A 505 -20.40 8.19 -35.38
C LYS A 505 -19.61 6.99 -35.87
N GLU A 506 -19.62 5.90 -35.10
CA GLU A 506 -19.01 4.63 -35.50
C GLU A 506 -19.70 4.05 -36.73
N ILE A 507 -18.91 3.63 -37.72
CA ILE A 507 -19.39 2.96 -38.92
C ILE A 507 -19.32 1.45 -38.69
N THR A 508 -20.47 0.84 -38.39
CA THR A 508 -20.60 -0.62 -38.36
C THR A 508 -20.45 -1.19 -39.76
N LEU A 509 -19.47 -2.09 -39.95
CA LEU A 509 -19.38 -2.92 -41.14
C LEU A 509 -20.52 -3.96 -41.09
N THR A 510 -21.50 -3.80 -41.98
CA THR A 510 -22.60 -4.77 -42.22
C THR A 510 -22.12 -5.98 -43.00
#